data_AF-A0A1Q3UW40-F1
#
_entry.id   AF-A0A1Q3UW40-F1
#
_cell.length_a   1.000
_cell.length_b   1.000
_cell.length_c   1.000
_cell.angle_alpha   90.00
_cell.angle_beta   90.00
_cell.angle_gamma   90.00
#
_symmetry.space_group_name_H-M   'P 1'
#
loop_
_entity.id
_entity.type
_entity.pdbx_description
1 polymer ?
#
loop_
_entity_poly.entity_id
_entity_poly.type
_entity_poly.pdbx_seq_one_letter_code
_entity_poly.pdbx_strand_id
1 'polypeptide(L)'
;MSATTEAPAPKAADEVEKGVVCVIDLGEHSRRRVRRLRRGEGRLMEKVEDAIAALQENGVLEENAQTVVVVVRQEPSLSLFSDDEDDDDDDDDEDDD
;
A
#
# COMPACT_ATOMS: atom_id res chain seq x y z
N MET A 1 23.77 2.65 -60.65
CA MET A 1 23.99 3.36 -59.36
C MET A 1 22.80 3.01 -58.48
N SER A 2 23.01 2.12 -57.51
CA SER A 2 21.97 1.58 -56.63
C SER A 2 22.14 2.13 -55.23
N ALA A 3 21.06 2.66 -54.64
CA ALA A 3 20.76 2.73 -53.20
C ALA A 3 19.37 3.38 -53.09
N THR A 4 18.30 2.60 -52.90
CA THR A 4 17.72 2.18 -51.60
C THR A 4 16.93 3.30 -50.95
N THR A 5 15.61 3.19 -51.10
CA THR A 5 14.58 4.00 -50.46
C THR A 5 14.56 3.70 -48.95
N GLU A 6 14.80 4.72 -48.14
CA GLU A 6 14.73 4.65 -46.67
C GLU A 6 13.25 4.54 -46.24
N ALA A 7 12.90 3.43 -45.59
CA ALA A 7 11.60 3.26 -44.96
C ALA A 7 11.57 4.03 -43.63
N PRO A 8 10.47 4.71 -43.26
CA PRO A 8 10.41 5.42 -42.00
C PRO A 8 10.32 4.42 -40.85
N ALA A 9 11.24 4.53 -39.89
CA ALA A 9 11.25 3.77 -38.66
C ALA A 9 9.93 3.93 -37.89
N PRO A 10 9.41 2.87 -37.24
CA PRO A 10 8.22 3.01 -36.41
C PRO A 10 8.60 3.90 -35.22
N LYS A 11 7.93 5.04 -35.10
CA LYS A 11 7.89 5.83 -33.88
C LYS A 11 7.26 4.94 -32.82
N ALA A 12 8.10 4.33 -31.97
CA ALA A 12 7.65 3.75 -30.72
C ALA A 12 7.02 4.90 -29.93
N ALA A 13 5.69 4.92 -29.93
CA ALA A 13 4.95 5.64 -28.93
C ALA A 13 5.21 4.87 -27.62
N ASP A 14 6.10 5.39 -26.78
CA ASP A 14 6.01 5.16 -25.35
C ASP A 14 4.68 5.80 -24.90
N GLU A 15 3.58 5.11 -25.16
CA GLU A 15 2.38 5.26 -24.38
C GLU A 15 2.77 4.73 -23.00
N VAL A 16 3.23 5.63 -22.13
CA VAL A 16 3.24 5.39 -20.69
C VAL A 16 1.80 5.06 -20.35
N GLU A 17 1.46 3.77 -20.32
CA GLU A 17 0.20 3.29 -19.78
C GLU A 17 0.04 4.00 -18.45
N LYS A 18 -1.00 4.83 -18.35
CA LYS A 18 -1.27 5.55 -17.12
C LYS A 18 -1.55 4.48 -16.07
N GLY A 19 -0.54 4.17 -15.27
CA GLY A 19 -0.62 3.16 -14.22
C GLY A 19 -1.87 3.40 -13.40
N VAL A 20 -2.70 2.37 -13.30
CA VAL A 20 -3.92 2.43 -12.48
C VAL A 20 -3.47 2.56 -11.02
N VAL A 21 -3.85 3.65 -10.37
CA VAL A 21 -3.59 3.87 -8.94
C VAL A 21 -4.77 3.31 -8.15
N CYS A 22 -4.51 2.31 -7.30
CA CYS A 22 -5.51 1.80 -6.37
C CYS A 22 -5.44 2.60 -5.06
N VAL A 23 -6.56 3.16 -4.61
CA VAL A 23 -6.66 3.89 -3.35
C VAL A 23 -7.56 3.13 -2.39
N ILE A 24 -7.04 2.79 -1.21
CA ILE A 24 -7.75 2.08 -0.14
C ILE A 24 -7.88 3.01 1.07
N ASP A 25 -9.11 3.39 1.43
CA ASP A 25 -9.38 4.15 2.68
C ASP A 25 -9.74 3.17 3.80
N LEU A 26 -8.93 3.15 4.86
CA LEU A 26 -9.16 2.33 6.05
C LEU A 26 -9.86 3.08 7.19
N GLY A 27 -10.20 4.34 6.97
CA GLY A 27 -10.91 5.16 7.94
C GLY A 27 -10.01 5.64 9.08
N GLU A 28 -10.61 5.73 10.27
CA GLU A 28 -9.99 6.33 11.45
C GLU A 28 -9.43 5.28 12.40
N HIS A 29 -8.17 5.48 12.81
CA HIS A 29 -7.45 4.56 13.69
C HIS A 29 -6.62 5.28 14.74
N SER A 30 -6.36 4.58 15.84
CA SER A 30 -5.63 5.12 16.97
C SER A 30 -4.18 5.43 16.60
N ARG A 31 -3.58 6.43 17.28
CA ARG A 31 -2.20 6.85 17.06
C ARG A 31 -1.20 5.69 17.12
N ARG A 32 -1.38 4.73 18.04
CA ARG A 32 -0.51 3.54 18.17
C ARG A 32 -0.61 2.64 16.93
N ARG A 33 -1.82 2.38 16.42
CA ARG A 33 -2.02 1.57 15.20
C ARG A 33 -1.46 2.25 13.96
N VAL A 34 -1.67 3.56 13.80
CA VAL A 34 -1.09 4.31 12.68
C VAL A 34 0.43 4.31 12.74
N ARG A 35 1.04 4.44 13.93
CA ARG A 35 2.50 4.34 14.11
C ARG A 35 3.06 2.96 13.76
N ARG A 36 2.40 1.87 14.18
CA ARG A 36 2.81 0.50 13.82
C ARG A 36 2.64 0.24 12.32
N LEU A 37 1.53 0.66 11.71
CA LEU A 37 1.34 0.59 10.26
C LEU A 37 2.47 1.30 9.49
N ARG A 38 2.89 2.49 9.93
CA ARG A 38 4.00 3.24 9.30
C ARG A 38 5.35 2.52 9.36
N ARG A 39 5.52 1.54 10.24
CA ARG A 39 6.70 0.67 10.33
C ARG A 39 6.53 -0.64 9.54
N GLY A 40 5.34 -0.90 8.99
CA GLY A 40 5.00 -2.17 8.35
C GLY A 40 4.59 -3.26 9.35
N GLU A 41 4.08 -2.89 10.53
CA GLU A 41 3.82 -3.82 11.63
C GLU A 41 2.37 -3.79 12.13
N GLY A 42 1.98 -4.90 12.74
CA GLY A 42 0.77 -5.07 13.55
C GLY A 42 -0.53 -5.19 12.75
N ARG A 43 -1.63 -5.38 13.48
CA ARG A 43 -2.98 -5.69 12.94
C ARG A 43 -3.53 -4.75 11.86
N LEU A 44 -3.01 -3.54 11.74
CA LEU A 44 -3.45 -2.64 10.67
C LEU A 44 -2.70 -2.91 9.37
N MET A 45 -1.45 -3.38 9.43
CA MET A 45 -0.70 -3.88 8.28
C MET A 45 -1.29 -5.19 7.76
N GLU A 46 -1.59 -6.14 8.65
CA GLU A 46 -2.28 -7.40 8.28
C GLU A 46 -3.56 -7.12 7.46
N LYS A 47 -4.37 -6.16 7.91
CA LYS A 47 -5.57 -5.72 7.18
C LYS A 47 -5.29 -5.13 5.80
N VAL A 48 -4.15 -4.44 5.63
CA VAL A 48 -3.74 -3.93 4.32
C VAL A 48 -3.40 -5.09 3.40
N GLU A 49 -2.64 -6.07 3.89
CA GLU A 49 -2.25 -7.27 3.14
C GLU A 49 -3.48 -8.09 2.72
N ASP A 50 -4.40 -8.34 3.66
CA ASP A 50 -5.67 -9.02 3.41
C ASP A 50 -6.50 -8.27 2.34
N ALA A 51 -6.59 -6.94 2.44
CA ALA A 51 -7.32 -6.14 1.48
C ALA A 51 -6.70 -6.20 0.08
N ILE A 52 -5.37 -6.14 -0.02
CA ILE A 52 -4.64 -6.26 -1.29
C ILE A 52 -4.85 -7.65 -1.89
N ALA A 53 -4.69 -8.71 -1.09
CA ALA A 53 -4.89 -10.09 -1.52
C ALA A 53 -6.32 -10.31 -2.04
N ALA A 54 -7.34 -9.81 -1.32
CA ALA A 54 -8.73 -9.89 -1.75
C ALA A 54 -8.96 -9.11 -3.06
N LEU A 55 -8.37 -7.92 -3.22
CA LEU A 55 -8.50 -7.14 -4.45
C LEU A 55 -7.83 -7.83 -5.65
N GLN A 56 -6.72 -8.53 -5.42
CA GLN A 56 -6.05 -9.36 -6.44
C GLN A 56 -6.91 -10.58 -6.82
N GLU A 57 -7.41 -11.32 -5.83
CA GLU A 57 -8.27 -12.49 -6.04
C GLU A 57 -9.54 -12.14 -6.83
N ASN A 58 -10.12 -10.97 -6.56
CA ASN A 58 -11.31 -10.48 -7.27
C ASN A 58 -11.00 -9.85 -8.64
N GLY A 59 -9.73 -9.82 -9.06
CA GLY A 59 -9.30 -9.24 -10.34
C GLY A 59 -9.47 -7.72 -10.44
N VAL A 60 -9.64 -7.04 -9.30
CA VAL A 60 -9.72 -5.57 -9.23
C VAL A 60 -8.34 -4.95 -9.31
N LEU A 61 -7.35 -5.66 -8.73
CA LEU A 61 -5.95 -5.28 -8.75
C LEU A 61 -5.19 -6.32 -9.57
N GLU A 62 -4.54 -5.91 -10.65
CA GLU A 62 -3.64 -6.81 -11.37
C GLU A 62 -2.49 -7.25 -10.45
N GLU A 63 -1.97 -8.46 -10.63
CA GLU A 63 -0.81 -8.94 -9.87
C GLU A 63 0.40 -8.00 -9.98
N ASN A 64 0.48 -7.23 -11.08
CA ASN A 64 1.51 -6.24 -11.36
C ASN A 64 1.06 -4.78 -11.12
N ALA A 65 -0.02 -4.55 -10.36
CA ALA A 65 -0.50 -3.20 -10.12
C ALA A 65 0.61 -2.32 -9.54
N GLN A 66 0.90 -1.23 -10.24
CA GLN A 66 2.14 -0.51 -10.08
C GLN A 66 2.19 0.32 -8.79
N THR A 67 1.04 0.69 -8.21
CA THR A 67 0.98 1.53 -7.01
C THR A 67 -0.34 1.35 -6.24
N VAL A 68 -0.21 1.02 -4.95
CA VAL A 68 -1.31 1.02 -3.97
C VAL A 68 -1.09 2.17 -2.99
N VAL A 69 -2.12 3.00 -2.82
CA VAL A 69 -2.12 4.11 -1.86
C VAL A 69 -3.12 3.78 -0.74
N VAL A 70 -2.61 3.57 0.46
CA VAL A 70 -3.44 3.35 1.65
C VAL A 70 -3.62 4.67 2.38
N VAL A 71 -4.86 5.10 2.55
CA VAL A 71 -5.24 6.33 3.27
C VAL A 71 -5.76 5.92 4.64
N VAL A 72 -5.17 6.52 5.67
CA VAL A 72 -5.57 6.32 7.07
C VAL A 72 -5.66 7.66 7.77
N ARG A 73 -6.74 7.86 8.54
CA ARG A 73 -6.92 9.02 9.40
C ARG A 73 -6.57 8.65 10.83
N GLN A 74 -5.85 9.52 11.52
CA GLN A 74 -5.57 9.33 12.94
C GLN A 74 -6.70 9.92 13.77
N GLU A 75 -7.22 9.14 14.72
CA GLU A 75 -8.18 9.64 15.71
C GLU A 75 -7.58 10.79 16.54
N PRO A 76 -8.37 11.82 16.89
CA PRO A 76 -7.92 12.90 17.76
C PRO A 76 -7.63 12.34 19.16
N SER A 77 -6.36 12.36 19.58
CA SER A 77 -6.00 11.96 20.95
C SER A 77 -6.31 13.09 21.93
N LEU A 78 -7.09 12.80 22.98
CA LEU A 78 -7.23 13.69 24.13
C LEU A 78 -5.89 13.75 24.87
N SER A 79 -5.08 14.75 24.52
CA SER A 79 -3.69 14.93 24.93
C SER A 79 -3.56 15.42 26.38
N LEU A 80 -4.03 14.64 27.35
CA LEU A 80 -3.79 14.91 28.76
C LEU A 80 -2.80 13.94 29.42
N PHE A 81 -2.43 12.81 28.80
CA PHE A 81 -1.53 11.80 29.43
C PHE A 81 -0.73 10.93 28.43
N SER A 82 0.07 11.48 27.51
CA SER A 82 0.92 10.62 26.65
C SER A 82 2.22 11.30 26.18
N ASP A 83 3.11 11.61 27.13
CA ASP A 83 4.56 11.43 26.94
C ASP A 83 4.79 9.91 26.90
N ASP A 84 5.22 9.33 25.78
CA ASP A 84 6.65 9.07 25.55
C ASP A 84 7.27 8.16 26.63
N GLU A 85 6.61 7.06 26.99
CA GLU A 85 7.22 5.93 27.71
C GLU A 85 6.45 4.64 27.37
N ASP A 86 7.19 3.69 26.78
CA ASP A 86 7.04 2.23 26.86
C ASP A 86 5.76 1.51 26.36
N ASP A 87 5.93 0.72 25.30
CA ASP A 87 5.55 -0.71 25.26
C ASP A 87 5.92 -1.23 23.86
N ASP A 88 7.22 -1.45 23.67
CA ASP A 88 7.73 -2.55 22.86
C ASP A 88 7.53 -3.87 23.65
N ASP A 89 6.30 -4.12 24.11
CA ASP A 89 5.89 -5.46 24.54
C ASP A 89 5.43 -6.21 23.28
N ASP A 90 6.41 -6.95 22.77
CA ASP A 90 6.28 -8.20 22.05
C ASP A 90 5.48 -9.21 22.91
N ASP A 91 4.17 -9.04 23.03
CA ASP A 91 3.28 -10.15 23.41
C ASP A 91 2.93 -10.92 22.13
N ASP A 92 3.94 -11.61 21.60
CA ASP A 92 3.78 -12.88 20.88
C ASP A 92 3.35 -13.94 21.92
N ASP A 93 2.10 -13.86 22.40
CA ASP A 93 1.45 -15.02 23.00
C ASP A 93 0.81 -15.82 21.87
N GLU A 94 1.63 -16.72 21.32
CA GLU A 94 1.18 -17.96 20.67
C GLU A 94 0.31 -18.75 21.66
N ASP A 95 -1.01 -18.50 21.67
CA ASP A 95 -1.96 -19.46 22.20
C ASP A 95 -2.16 -20.57 21.15
N ASP A 96 -1.31 -21.58 21.25
CA ASP A 96 -1.45 -22.92 20.66
C ASP A 96 -2.65 -23.63 21.32
N ASP A 97 -3.69 -23.95 20.53
CA ASP A 97 -4.81 -24.84 20.87
C ASP A 97 -5.09 -25.83 19.71
#